data_AF-A0A1Q9T1D7-F1
#
_entry.id   AF-A0A1Q9T1D7-F1
#
_cell.length_a   1.000
_cell.length_b   1.000
_cell.length_c   1.000
_cell.angle_alpha   90.00
_cell.angle_beta   90.00
_cell.angle_gamma   90.00
#
_symmetry.space_group_name_H-M   'P 1'
#
loop_
_entity.id
_entity.type
_entity.pdbx_description
1 polymer ?
#
loop_
_entity_poly.entity_id
_entity_poly.type
_entity_poly.pdbx_seq_one_letter_code
_entity_poly.pdbx_strand_id
1 'polypeptide(L)'
;MPTRPAPSAPGQLELVRSFVNTLDVEADVDQLADAESWATWAVSQGIPEPASRSELARLRDLREAMRTGLLANHDRAPVPPCVRQSLDDALLWSRARPILGTVGITLEVGATGARGLAGRLLAIVGDALADGTWSRLKACRDDSCRWAFYDRSRSRTGQWCSMDVCGNRNKQARWRDRQG
;
A
#
# COMPACT_ATOMS: atom_id res chain seq x y z
N MET A 1 0.07 -12.42 -14.53
CA MET A 1 -0.68 -11.61 -13.54
C MET A 1 -1.91 -11.06 -14.24
N PRO A 2 -3.15 -11.32 -13.79
CA PRO A 2 -4.29 -10.60 -14.33
C PRO A 2 -4.16 -9.13 -13.88
N THR A 3 -3.63 -8.30 -14.76
CA THR A 3 -3.46 -6.86 -14.53
C THR A 3 -4.83 -6.23 -14.46
N ARG A 4 -5.40 -6.10 -13.26
CA ARG A 4 -6.50 -5.17 -13.04
C ARG A 4 -6.00 -3.78 -13.41
N PRO A 5 -6.65 -3.05 -14.33
CA PRO A 5 -6.19 -1.76 -14.82
C PRO A 5 -6.50 -0.67 -13.79
N ALA A 6 -6.07 -0.87 -12.55
CA ALA A 6 -6.10 0.18 -11.55
C ALA A 6 -5.01 1.18 -11.95
N PRO A 7 -5.30 2.49 -12.08
CA PRO A 7 -4.34 3.48 -12.53
C PRO A 7 -3.14 3.58 -11.58
N SER A 8 -1.92 3.50 -12.12
CA SER A 8 -0.68 3.68 -11.36
C SER A 8 -0.72 4.95 -10.50
N ALA A 9 -0.10 4.90 -9.32
CA ALA A 9 0.13 6.09 -8.53
C ALA A 9 1.28 6.92 -9.16
N PRO A 10 1.25 8.25 -9.02
CA PRO A 10 2.29 9.10 -9.57
C PRO A 10 3.61 8.98 -8.78
N GLY A 11 4.74 9.06 -9.47
CA GLY A 11 6.07 9.13 -8.86
C GLY A 11 6.34 8.00 -7.87
N GLN A 12 6.91 8.35 -6.71
CA GLN A 12 7.30 7.37 -5.70
C GLN A 12 6.12 6.64 -5.04
N LEU A 13 4.90 7.20 -5.09
CA LEU A 13 3.71 6.54 -4.54
C LEU A 13 3.39 5.21 -5.24
N GLU A 14 3.90 4.97 -6.47
CA GLU A 14 3.74 3.67 -7.12
C GLU A 14 4.43 2.55 -6.35
N LEU A 15 5.55 2.82 -5.66
CA LEU A 15 6.20 1.81 -4.81
C LEU A 15 5.27 1.39 -3.67
N VAL A 16 4.61 2.34 -3.01
CA VAL A 16 3.65 2.04 -1.92
C VAL A 16 2.45 1.28 -2.47
N ARG A 17 1.89 1.72 -3.61
CA ARG A 17 0.76 1.05 -4.25
C ARG A 17 1.11 -0.38 -4.65
N SER A 18 2.25 -0.58 -5.32
CA SER A 18 2.76 -1.88 -5.76
C SER A 18 3.00 -2.79 -4.56
N PHE A 19 3.63 -2.28 -3.49
CA PHE A 19 3.85 -3.01 -2.25
C PHE A 19 2.55 -3.49 -1.59
N VAL A 20 1.54 -2.61 -1.46
CA VAL A 20 0.23 -3.02 -0.93
C VAL A 20 -0.42 -4.07 -1.82
N ASN A 21 -0.19 -4.04 -3.13
CA ASN A 21 -0.73 -5.00 -4.08
C ASN A 21 0.12 -6.27 -4.27
N THR A 22 1.14 -6.48 -3.44
CA THR A 22 1.84 -7.79 -3.37
C THR A 22 0.92 -8.91 -2.93
N LEU A 23 -0.19 -8.59 -2.23
CA LEU A 23 -1.29 -9.52 -1.99
C LEU A 23 -2.46 -9.18 -2.90
N ASP A 24 -2.81 -10.15 -3.74
CA ASP A 24 -4.08 -10.26 -4.44
C ASP A 24 -5.04 -11.12 -3.62
N VAL A 25 -5.96 -10.46 -2.91
CA VAL A 25 -6.95 -11.14 -2.05
C VAL A 25 -7.92 -11.99 -2.87
N GLU A 26 -8.27 -11.55 -4.08
CA GLU A 26 -9.24 -12.28 -4.92
C GLU A 26 -8.62 -13.52 -5.55
N ALA A 27 -7.35 -13.42 -5.98
CA ALA A 27 -6.63 -14.52 -6.59
C ALA A 27 -5.92 -15.44 -5.58
N ASP A 28 -5.93 -15.07 -4.29
CA ASP A 28 -5.17 -15.74 -3.23
C ASP A 28 -3.66 -15.88 -3.55
N VAL A 29 -3.08 -14.79 -4.07
CA VAL A 29 -1.65 -14.73 -4.45
C VAL A 29 -0.94 -13.71 -3.56
N ASP A 30 0.07 -14.17 -2.81
CA ASP A 30 0.89 -13.33 -1.94
C ASP A 30 2.37 -13.38 -2.35
N GLN A 31 2.89 -12.29 -2.90
CA GLN A 31 4.30 -12.16 -3.29
C GLN A 31 5.26 -12.03 -2.10
N LEU A 32 4.74 -11.96 -0.87
CA LEU A 32 5.52 -11.96 0.37
C LEU A 32 5.35 -13.28 1.15
N ALA A 33 4.71 -14.31 0.56
CA ALA A 33 4.49 -15.60 1.21
C ALA A 33 5.79 -16.32 1.55
N ASP A 34 6.74 -16.30 0.61
CA ASP A 34 8.01 -17.00 0.68
C ASP A 34 9.10 -16.28 -0.12
N ALA A 35 10.33 -16.78 -0.03
CA ALA A 35 11.51 -16.16 -0.63
C ALA A 35 11.49 -16.17 -2.17
N GLU A 36 10.83 -17.16 -2.79
CA GLU A 36 10.76 -17.29 -4.25
C GLU A 36 9.77 -16.27 -4.84
N SER A 37 8.59 -16.18 -4.24
CA SER A 37 7.56 -15.19 -4.57
C SER A 37 8.07 -13.77 -4.33
N TRP A 38 8.82 -13.57 -3.23
CA TRP A 38 9.49 -12.31 -2.93
C TRP A 38 10.47 -11.92 -4.03
N ALA A 39 11.37 -12.81 -4.44
CA ALA A 39 12.39 -12.51 -5.42
C ALA A 39 11.80 -11.99 -6.74
N THR A 40 10.68 -12.57 -7.17
CA THR A 40 9.96 -12.15 -8.39
C THR A 40 9.53 -10.68 -8.33
N TRP A 41 8.91 -10.27 -7.22
CA TRP A 41 8.48 -8.88 -7.05
C TRP A 41 9.64 -7.94 -6.72
N ALA A 42 10.52 -8.32 -5.79
CA ALA A 42 11.61 -7.50 -5.28
C ALA A 42 12.58 -7.08 -6.41
N VAL A 43 12.91 -7.97 -7.34
CA VAL A 43 13.72 -7.65 -8.53
C VAL A 43 13.05 -6.56 -9.39
N SER A 44 11.72 -6.61 -9.57
CA SER A 44 10.99 -5.57 -10.29
C SER A 44 11.05 -4.19 -9.62
N GLN A 45 11.37 -4.15 -8.32
CA GLN A 45 11.54 -2.94 -7.52
C GLN A 45 13.02 -2.56 -7.30
N GLY A 46 13.97 -3.25 -7.97
CA GLY A 46 15.40 -3.03 -7.81
C GLY A 46 15.95 -3.45 -6.44
N ILE A 47 15.36 -4.47 -5.83
CA ILE A 47 15.78 -5.05 -4.54
C ILE A 47 16.28 -6.48 -4.81
N PRO A 48 17.59 -6.67 -5.09
CA PRO A 48 18.13 -7.98 -5.42
C PRO A 48 18.30 -8.89 -4.19
N GLU A 49 18.25 -8.34 -2.97
CA GLU A 49 18.50 -9.11 -1.76
C GLU A 49 17.36 -10.07 -1.41
N PRO A 50 17.68 -11.32 -1.01
CA PRO A 50 16.67 -12.22 -0.47
C PRO A 50 16.14 -11.69 0.86
N ALA A 51 14.93 -12.10 1.22
CA ALA A 51 14.33 -11.82 2.51
C ALA A 51 14.11 -13.12 3.29
N SER A 52 14.48 -13.12 4.57
CA SER A 52 14.18 -14.23 5.47
C SER A 52 12.69 -14.30 5.80
N ARG A 53 12.23 -15.46 6.29
CA ARG A 53 10.82 -15.66 6.71
C ARG A 53 10.34 -14.63 7.74
N SER A 54 11.22 -14.22 8.67
CA SER A 54 10.88 -13.23 9.69
C SER A 54 10.80 -11.81 9.12
N GLU A 55 11.61 -11.47 8.12
CA GLU A 55 11.53 -10.19 7.42
C GLU A 55 10.27 -10.11 6.54
N LEU A 56 9.93 -11.21 5.85
CA LEU A 56 8.68 -11.31 5.10
C LEU A 56 7.44 -11.20 6.01
N ALA A 57 7.49 -11.77 7.22
CA ALA A 57 6.43 -11.56 8.21
C ALA A 57 6.26 -10.08 8.57
N ARG A 58 7.35 -9.38 8.87
CA ARG A 58 7.31 -7.93 9.17
C ARG A 58 6.81 -7.08 8.00
N LEU A 59 7.19 -7.43 6.77
CA LEU A 59 6.68 -6.74 5.58
C LEU A 59 5.18 -7.00 5.37
N ARG A 60 4.69 -8.21 5.66
CA ARG A 60 3.24 -8.48 5.63
C ARG A 60 2.50 -7.66 6.68
N ASP A 61 3.00 -7.56 7.90
CA ASP A 61 2.40 -6.71 8.95
C ASP A 61 2.34 -5.24 8.51
N LEU A 62 3.44 -4.71 7.95
CA LEU A 62 3.49 -3.36 7.38
C LEU A 62 2.48 -3.18 6.23
N ARG A 63 2.38 -4.17 5.34
CA ARG A 63 1.44 -4.15 4.22
C ARG A 63 0.00 -4.06 4.69
N GLU A 64 -0.39 -4.87 5.69
CA GLU A 64 -1.75 -4.87 6.24
C GLU A 64 -2.06 -3.57 6.96
N ALA A 65 -1.10 -3.00 7.69
CA ALA A 65 -1.22 -1.69 8.31
C ALA A 65 -1.44 -0.58 7.26
N MET A 66 -0.63 -0.57 6.19
CA MET A 66 -0.80 0.37 5.07
C MET A 66 -2.16 0.20 4.40
N ARG A 67 -2.57 -1.03 4.09
CA ARG A 67 -3.89 -1.31 3.48
C ARG A 67 -5.03 -0.77 4.35
N THR A 68 -4.95 -0.95 5.66
CA THR A 68 -5.92 -0.40 6.62
C THR A 68 -5.94 1.13 6.60
N GLY A 69 -4.76 1.77 6.59
CA GLY A 69 -4.65 3.23 6.43
C GLY A 69 -5.26 3.73 5.11
N LEU A 70 -5.03 3.01 4.01
CA LEU A 70 -5.61 3.32 2.70
C LEU A 70 -7.13 3.15 2.65
N LEU A 71 -7.72 2.27 3.48
CA LEU A 71 -9.18 2.21 3.66
C LEU A 71 -9.70 3.42 4.43
N ALA A 72 -8.99 3.87 5.47
CA ALA A 72 -9.37 5.06 6.25
C ALA A 72 -9.37 6.36 5.40
N ASN A 73 -8.56 6.41 4.34
CA ASN A 73 -8.51 7.55 3.41
C ASN A 73 -9.83 7.82 2.68
N HIS A 74 -10.77 6.86 2.59
CA HIS A 74 -12.08 7.13 1.99
C HIS A 74 -12.92 8.12 2.80
N ASP A 75 -12.87 8.00 4.12
CA ASP A 75 -13.71 8.75 5.05
C ASP A 75 -12.94 9.91 5.69
N ARG A 76 -11.67 10.11 5.30
CA ARG A 76 -10.70 11.01 5.96
C ARG A 76 -10.66 10.76 7.47
N ALA A 77 -10.84 9.50 7.85
CA ALA A 77 -10.84 9.09 9.24
C ALA A 77 -9.41 9.19 9.81
N PRO A 78 -9.26 9.45 11.11
CA PRO A 78 -7.97 9.32 11.78
C PRO A 78 -7.38 7.92 11.58
N VAL A 79 -6.05 7.84 11.48
CA VAL A 79 -5.34 6.56 11.41
C VAL A 79 -5.61 5.77 12.69
N PRO A 80 -6.08 4.50 12.61
CA PRO A 80 -6.33 3.68 13.80
C PRO A 80 -5.06 3.51 14.66
N PRO A 81 -5.16 3.45 16.00
CA PRO A 81 -3.99 3.29 16.87
C PRO A 81 -3.14 2.07 16.56
N CYS A 82 -3.75 0.94 16.18
CA CYS A 82 -3.00 -0.26 15.78
C CYS A 82 -2.19 -0.04 14.50
N VAL A 83 -2.72 0.68 13.51
CA VAL A 83 -1.99 1.03 12.29
C VAL A 83 -0.80 1.91 12.63
N ARG A 84 -0.99 2.92 13.49
CA ARG A 84 0.10 3.77 13.97
C ARG A 84 1.21 2.94 14.61
N GLN A 85 0.87 2.06 15.55
CA GLN A 85 1.85 1.19 16.22
C GLN A 85 2.65 0.35 15.20
N SER A 86 1.98 -0.26 14.23
CA SER A 86 2.66 -1.07 13.21
C SER A 86 3.59 -0.24 12.31
N LEU A 87 3.24 1.01 12.00
CA LEU A 87 4.11 1.93 11.26
C LEU A 87 5.32 2.35 12.10
N ASP A 88 5.13 2.62 13.39
CA ASP A 88 6.21 2.97 14.32
C ASP A 88 7.19 1.80 14.52
N ASP A 89 6.68 0.58 14.68
CA ASP A 89 7.49 -0.64 14.78
C ASP A 89 8.29 -0.91 13.49
N ALA A 90 7.66 -0.68 12.33
CA ALA A 90 8.33 -0.80 11.04
C ALA A 90 9.41 0.28 10.85
N LEU A 91 9.17 1.51 11.34
CA LEU A 91 10.15 2.59 11.30
C LEU A 91 11.39 2.23 12.13
N LEU A 92 11.19 1.77 13.36
CA LEU A 92 12.26 1.29 14.24
C LEU A 92 13.03 0.13 13.60
N TRP A 93 12.30 -0.86 13.06
CA TRP A 93 12.91 -2.01 12.42
C TRP A 93 13.74 -1.62 11.19
N SER A 94 13.25 -0.66 10.39
CA SER A 94 13.90 -0.17 9.17
C SER A 94 15.25 0.50 9.42
N ARG A 95 15.48 0.99 10.66
CA ARG A 95 16.60 1.87 11.03
C ARG A 95 16.65 3.15 10.19
N ALA A 96 15.52 3.55 9.60
CA ALA A 96 15.40 4.87 9.01
C ALA A 96 15.52 5.92 10.13
N ARG A 97 16.27 6.98 9.87
CA ARG A 97 16.48 8.05 10.85
C ARG A 97 16.05 9.40 10.26
N PRO A 98 15.41 10.27 11.05
CA PRO A 98 15.16 11.62 10.61
C PRO A 98 16.48 12.37 10.46
N ILE A 99 16.64 13.04 9.32
CA ILE A 99 17.73 13.98 9.06
C ILE A 99 17.14 15.35 8.77
N LEU A 100 17.83 16.40 9.22
CA LEU A 100 17.46 17.78 8.90
C LEU A 100 18.01 18.14 7.52
N GLY A 101 17.12 18.29 6.55
CA GLY A 101 17.42 18.85 5.23
C GLY A 101 17.27 20.37 5.21
N THR A 102 17.53 20.97 4.04
CA THR A 102 17.41 22.42 3.83
C THR A 102 15.97 22.93 3.83
N VAL A 103 14.99 22.03 3.61
CA VAL A 103 13.55 22.34 3.49
C VAL A 103 12.66 21.46 4.39
N GLY A 104 13.21 20.89 5.45
CA GLY A 104 12.43 20.12 6.43
C GLY A 104 13.16 18.87 6.94
N ILE A 105 12.41 17.97 7.56
CA ILE A 105 12.92 16.67 8.02
C ILE A 105 12.62 15.63 6.94
N THR A 106 13.63 14.88 6.54
CA THR A 106 13.47 13.70 5.66
C THR A 106 13.93 12.45 6.39
N LEU A 107 13.48 11.28 5.94
CA LEU A 107 13.96 10.00 6.46
C LEU A 107 15.11 9.49 5.60
N GLU A 108 16.29 9.36 6.22
CA GLU A 108 17.43 8.69 5.61
C GLU A 108 17.33 7.18 5.85
N VAL A 109 17.48 6.40 4.78
CA VAL A 109 17.39 4.94 4.81
C VAL A 109 18.75 4.34 4.47
N GLY A 110 19.51 3.93 5.49
CA GLY A 110 20.84 3.32 5.31
C GLY A 110 20.84 1.80 5.14
N ALA A 111 19.70 1.13 5.37
CA ALA A 111 19.55 -0.31 5.20
C ALA A 111 19.17 -0.67 3.75
N THR A 112 19.48 -1.89 3.32
CA THR A 112 19.07 -2.46 2.03
C THR A 112 18.12 -3.65 2.21
N GLY A 113 17.74 -4.33 1.13
CA GLY A 113 16.81 -5.47 1.15
C GLY A 113 15.44 -5.13 1.75
N ALA A 114 14.84 -6.11 2.45
CA ALA A 114 13.53 -5.97 3.09
C ALA A 114 13.46 -4.81 4.09
N ARG A 115 14.52 -4.63 4.89
CA ARG A 115 14.60 -3.55 5.89
C ARG A 115 14.68 -2.17 5.21
N GLY A 116 15.50 -2.05 4.17
CA GLY A 116 15.60 -0.84 3.36
C GLY A 116 14.28 -0.49 2.67
N LEU A 117 13.57 -1.49 2.13
CA LEU A 117 12.24 -1.29 1.55
C LEU A 117 11.27 -0.67 2.56
N ALA A 118 11.19 -1.19 3.78
CA ALA A 118 10.31 -0.64 4.81
C ALA A 118 10.61 0.83 5.10
N GLY A 119 11.89 1.19 5.23
CA GLY A 119 12.32 2.58 5.41
C GLY A 119 11.92 3.48 4.24
N ARG A 120 12.14 3.03 3.00
CA ARG A 120 11.75 3.80 1.80
C ARG A 120 10.24 3.99 1.70
N LEU A 121 9.45 2.94 1.97
CA LEU A 121 7.99 3.03 1.99
C LEU A 121 7.52 4.07 3.01
N LEU A 122 8.06 4.05 4.23
CA LEU A 122 7.70 4.99 5.29
C LEU A 122 8.13 6.43 4.97
N ALA A 123 9.30 6.62 4.34
CA ALA A 123 9.73 7.93 3.84
C ALA A 123 8.73 8.49 2.82
N ILE A 124 8.33 7.68 1.84
CA ILE A 124 7.34 8.06 0.82
C ILE A 124 5.99 8.40 1.45
N VAL A 125 5.54 7.61 2.44
CA VAL A 125 4.30 7.89 3.18
C VAL A 125 4.41 9.24 3.91
N GLY A 126 5.54 9.51 4.56
CA GLY A 126 5.81 10.77 5.25
C GLY A 126 5.75 11.98 4.31
N ASP A 127 6.45 11.91 3.19
CA ASP A 127 6.46 12.97 2.16
C ASP A 127 5.05 13.20 1.60
N ALA A 128 4.33 12.12 1.29
CA ALA A 128 2.97 12.19 0.75
C ALA A 128 1.93 12.71 1.75
N LEU A 129 2.16 12.52 3.05
CA LEU A 129 1.35 13.13 4.10
C LEU A 129 1.62 14.63 4.18
N ALA A 130 2.88 15.04 4.08
CA ALA A 130 3.28 16.45 4.13
C ALA A 130 2.78 17.26 2.93
N ASP A 131 2.83 16.69 1.72
CA ASP A 131 2.35 17.35 0.49
C ASP A 131 0.84 17.14 0.22
N GLY A 132 0.17 16.32 1.02
CA GLY A 132 -1.26 16.04 0.96
C GLY A 132 -1.69 15.05 -0.13
N THR A 133 -0.76 14.46 -0.87
CA THR A 133 -1.05 13.46 -1.92
C THR A 133 -1.47 12.09 -1.35
N TRP A 134 -1.10 11.77 -0.11
CA TRP A 134 -1.46 10.51 0.57
C TRP A 134 -2.96 10.22 0.53
N SER A 135 -3.79 11.25 0.75
CA SER A 135 -5.25 11.14 0.78
C SER A 135 -5.88 10.60 -0.52
N ARG A 136 -5.13 10.62 -1.64
CA ARG A 136 -5.57 10.08 -2.92
C ARG A 136 -5.20 8.61 -3.11
N LEU A 137 -4.21 8.09 -2.40
CA LEU A 137 -3.95 6.65 -2.39
C LEU A 137 -5.00 5.97 -1.51
N LYS A 138 -5.67 4.95 -2.04
CA LYS A 138 -6.81 4.28 -1.38
C LYS A 138 -6.78 2.79 -1.65
N ALA A 139 -7.40 2.00 -0.78
CA ALA A 139 -7.68 0.58 -1.02
C ALA A 139 -9.14 0.41 -1.47
N CYS A 140 -9.42 -0.54 -2.36
CA CYS A 140 -10.78 -0.77 -2.87
C CYS A 140 -11.76 -1.03 -1.72
N ARG A 141 -12.95 -0.40 -1.76
CA ARG A 141 -13.99 -0.61 -0.72
C ARG A 141 -14.62 -2.01 -0.76
N ASP A 142 -14.47 -2.74 -1.85
CA ASP A 142 -14.96 -4.11 -1.95
C ASP A 142 -14.08 -5.01 -1.06
N ASP A 143 -14.70 -5.64 -0.06
CA ASP A 143 -14.06 -6.44 0.97
C ASP A 143 -13.34 -7.67 0.40
N SER A 144 -13.83 -8.21 -0.71
CA SER A 144 -13.18 -9.32 -1.42
C SER A 144 -11.94 -8.88 -2.18
N CYS A 145 -11.75 -7.57 -2.39
CA CYS A 145 -10.80 -7.03 -3.35
C CYS A 145 -9.64 -6.28 -2.68
N ARG A 146 -9.94 -5.22 -1.92
CA ARG A 146 -8.98 -4.41 -1.16
C ARG A 146 -7.73 -3.86 -1.89
N TRP A 147 -7.68 -3.94 -3.21
CA TRP A 147 -6.54 -3.50 -4.03
C TRP A 147 -6.27 -2.00 -3.89
N ALA A 148 -5.00 -1.62 -3.74
CA ALA A 148 -4.57 -0.24 -3.70
C ALA A 148 -4.65 0.43 -5.08
N PHE A 149 -5.14 1.67 -5.12
CA PHE A 149 -5.28 2.50 -6.30
C PHE A 149 -5.09 3.98 -5.97
N TYR A 150 -4.75 4.79 -6.96
CA TYR A 150 -4.67 6.24 -6.82
C TYR A 150 -5.92 6.91 -7.39
N ASP A 151 -6.61 7.69 -6.57
CA ASP A 151 -7.83 8.40 -6.93
C ASP A 151 -7.52 9.65 -7.76
N ARG A 152 -7.60 9.46 -9.09
CA ARG A 152 -7.48 10.52 -10.09
C ARG A 152 -8.76 11.33 -10.29
N SER A 153 -9.86 11.00 -9.61
CA SER A 153 -11.09 11.79 -9.73
C SER A 153 -10.88 13.22 -9.22
N ARG A 154 -11.55 14.18 -9.86
CA ARG A 154 -11.51 15.58 -9.46
C ARG A 154 -12.06 15.78 -8.05
N SER A 155 -13.13 15.07 -7.71
CA SER A 155 -13.83 15.13 -6.42
C SER A 155 -13.16 14.32 -5.30
N ARG A 156 -12.16 13.48 -5.60
CA ARG A 156 -11.51 12.56 -4.65
C ARG A 156 -12.48 11.57 -4.00
N THR A 157 -13.51 11.15 -4.75
CA THR A 157 -14.58 10.25 -4.28
C THR A 157 -14.50 8.86 -4.92
N GLY A 158 -13.38 8.51 -5.54
CA GLY A 158 -13.14 7.16 -6.05
C GLY A 158 -13.22 6.14 -4.91
N GLN A 159 -14.13 5.16 -5.06
CA GLN A 159 -14.36 4.07 -4.09
C GLN A 159 -13.77 2.74 -4.56
N TRP A 160 -13.56 2.60 -5.86
CA TRP A 160 -13.21 1.35 -6.52
C TRP A 160 -11.91 1.52 -7.29
N CYS A 161 -11.06 0.51 -7.20
CA CYS A 161 -9.83 0.37 -7.99
C CYS A 161 -10.03 0.40 -9.51
N SER A 162 -11.20 -0.07 -9.98
CA SER A 162 -11.64 -0.11 -11.37
C SER A 162 -13.16 0.01 -11.36
N MET A 163 -13.68 0.96 -12.14
CA MET A 163 -15.12 1.14 -12.29
C MET A 163 -15.75 -0.06 -13.01
N ASP A 164 -15.05 -0.63 -13.98
CA ASP A 164 -15.56 -1.71 -14.84
C ASP A 164 -15.62 -3.05 -14.14
N VAL A 165 -14.71 -3.29 -13.19
CA VAL A 165 -14.65 -4.55 -12.42
C VAL A 165 -15.40 -4.40 -11.09
N CYS A 166 -14.77 -3.80 -10.08
CA CYS A 166 -15.36 -3.70 -8.74
C CYS A 166 -16.59 -2.78 -8.71
N GLY A 167 -16.57 -1.69 -9.48
CA GLY A 167 -17.71 -0.77 -9.55
C GLY A 167 -18.98 -1.43 -10.09
N ASN A 168 -18.88 -2.15 -11.21
CA ASN A 168 -20.01 -2.87 -11.79
C ASN A 168 -20.46 -4.05 -10.92
N ARG A 169 -19.52 -4.82 -10.35
CA ARG A 169 -19.84 -5.90 -9.41
C ARG A 169 -20.71 -5.42 -8.25
N ASN A 170 -20.33 -4.32 -7.61
CA ASN A 170 -21.08 -3.75 -6.49
C ASN A 170 -22.43 -3.16 -6.92
N LYS A 171 -22.54 -2.59 -8.12
CA LYS A 171 -23.85 -2.16 -8.67
C LYS A 171 -24.79 -3.34 -8.87
N GLN A 172 -24.30 -4.44 -9.44
CA GLN A 172 -25.10 -5.65 -9.68
C GLN A 172 -25.54 -6.31 -8.36
N ALA A 173 -24.66 -6.39 -7.36
CA ALA A 173 -25.02 -6.89 -6.03
C ALA A 173 -26.18 -6.08 -5.41
N ARG A 174 -26.06 -4.75 -5.36
CA ARG A 174 -27.10 -3.86 -4.84
C ARG A 174 -28.42 -3.93 -5.60
N TRP A 175 -28.39 -4.20 -6.91
CA TRP A 175 -29.62 -4.38 -7.68
C TRP A 175 -30.32 -5.69 -7.31
N ARG A 176 -29.57 -6.79 -7.12
CA ARG A 176 -30.12 -8.08 -6.66
C ARG A 176 -30.74 -7.97 -5.27
N ASP A 177 -30.06 -7.31 -4.32
CA ASP A 177 -30.55 -7.12 -2.95
C ASP A 177 -31.85 -6.30 -2.87
N ARG A 178 -32.19 -5.53 -3.91
CA ARG A 178 -33.42 -4.74 -3.99
C ARG A 178 -34.57 -5.45 -4.71
N GLN A 179 -34.28 -6.55 -5.41
CA GLN A 179 -35.28 -7.32 -6.16
C GLN A 179 -35.64 -8.66 -5.49
N GLY A 180 -34.89 -9.09 -4.48
CA GLY A 180 -35.28 -10.14 -3.55
C GLY A 180 -36.00 -9.56 -2.34
#